data_AF-A0A538QGS1-F1
#
_entry.id   AF-A0A538QGS1-F1
#
_cell.length_a   1.000
_cell.length_b   1.000
_cell.length_c   1.000
_cell.angle_alpha   90.00
_cell.angle_beta   90.00
_cell.angle_gamma   90.00
#
_symmetry.space_group_name_H-M   'P 1'
#
loop_
_entity.id
_entity.type
_entity.pdbx_description
1 polymer ?
#
loop_
_entity_poly.entity_id
_entity_poly.type
_entity_poly.pdbx_seq_one_letter_code
_entity_poly.pdbx_strand_id
1 'polypeptide(L)'
;MPAVRGALIACAVLCSACGFKGKGLAADATDGADPDDLDGDGIGLGDNCPTVPNPDQLDSDGDGVGDACDNCPHVANPPVATLGYDHPVQRDHDGDGRGDACDLCPHLPSPSDVDT
;
A
#
# COMPACT_ATOMS: atom_id res chain seq x y z
N MET A 1 15.65 21.16 -69.99
CA MET A 1 16.84 20.60 -69.30
C MET A 1 16.46 20.43 -67.83
N PRO A 2 16.26 19.21 -67.28
CA PRO A 2 16.07 19.07 -65.83
C PRO A 2 17.44 18.89 -65.17
N ALA A 3 17.79 19.82 -64.26
CA ALA A 3 18.96 19.72 -63.42
C ALA A 3 18.54 19.44 -61.95
N VAL A 4 18.94 18.24 -61.50
CA VAL A 4 19.69 17.95 -60.26
C VAL A 4 19.07 18.31 -58.88
N ARG A 5 18.62 17.23 -58.20
CA ARG A 5 18.84 16.79 -56.80
C ARG A 5 18.47 17.70 -55.62
N GLY A 6 17.56 17.17 -54.80
CA GLY A 6 17.48 17.41 -53.35
C GLY A 6 16.62 16.32 -52.70
N ALA A 7 17.26 15.27 -52.17
CA ALA A 7 16.57 14.21 -51.43
C ALA A 7 16.32 14.68 -49.99
N LEU A 8 15.06 14.89 -49.60
CA LEU A 8 14.68 14.89 -48.19
C LEU A 8 14.37 13.45 -47.79
N ILE A 9 15.29 12.89 -46.99
CA ILE A 9 15.14 11.61 -46.30
C ILE A 9 14.07 11.82 -45.22
N ALA A 10 12.83 11.41 -45.51
CA ALA A 10 11.84 11.20 -44.46
C ALA A 10 12.31 9.97 -43.66
N CYS A 11 12.73 10.21 -42.41
CA CYS A 11 13.17 9.18 -41.48
C CYS A 11 11.97 8.31 -41.08
N ALA A 12 11.66 7.31 -41.90
CA ALA A 12 10.83 6.18 -41.52
C ALA A 12 11.73 5.17 -40.79
N VAL A 13 11.73 5.20 -39.46
CA VAL A 13 12.28 4.13 -38.62
C VAL A 13 11.13 3.52 -37.82
N LEU A 14 10.53 2.49 -38.43
CA LEU A 14 10.09 1.23 -37.82
C LEU A 14 9.17 1.30 -36.59
N CYS A 15 7.89 1.61 -36.81
CA CYS A 15 6.83 0.98 -36.00
C CYS A 15 6.33 -0.25 -36.76
N SER A 16 7.01 -1.38 -36.57
CA SER A 16 6.52 -2.69 -37.03
C SER A 16 6.45 -3.63 -35.84
N ALA A 17 5.20 -3.95 -35.49
CA ALA A 17 4.73 -5.10 -34.71
C ALA A 17 4.92 -5.10 -33.18
N CYS A 18 3.88 -4.65 -32.47
CA CYS A 18 3.20 -5.54 -31.53
C CYS A 18 1.68 -5.43 -31.79
N GLY A 19 1.05 -6.55 -32.16
CA GLY A 19 -0.37 -6.59 -32.48
C GLY A 19 -1.23 -6.66 -31.22
N PHE A 20 -2.24 -5.78 -31.12
CA PHE A 20 -3.39 -6.05 -30.27
C PHE A 20 -4.67 -5.98 -31.09
N LYS A 21 -5.13 -7.17 -31.49
CA LYS A 21 -6.41 -7.41 -32.16
C LYS A 21 -7.50 -7.29 -31.11
N GLY A 22 -8.42 -6.33 -31.30
CA GLY A 22 -9.44 -5.95 -30.33
C GLY A 22 -10.21 -7.11 -29.70
N LYS A 23 -10.59 -6.91 -28.43
CA LYS A 23 -11.64 -7.59 -27.66
C LYS A 23 -12.12 -6.60 -26.59
N GLY A 24 -13.42 -6.32 -26.53
CA GLY A 24 -14.13 -5.89 -25.32
C GLY A 24 -13.78 -4.52 -24.71
N LEU A 25 -14.65 -3.55 -24.93
CA LEU A 25 -14.85 -2.46 -23.97
C LEU A 25 -15.48 -3.05 -22.70
N ALA A 26 -14.66 -3.63 -21.84
CA ALA A 26 -14.95 -3.75 -20.42
C ALA A 26 -13.94 -2.84 -19.73
N ALA A 27 -14.34 -1.59 -19.50
CA ALA A 27 -13.76 -0.83 -18.42
C ALA A 27 -14.22 -1.53 -17.14
N ASP A 28 -13.39 -2.44 -16.62
CA ASP A 28 -13.52 -2.96 -15.27
C ASP A 28 -12.58 -2.14 -14.39
N ALA A 29 -13.13 -1.59 -13.32
CA ALA A 29 -12.68 -0.36 -12.70
C ALA A 29 -11.66 -0.59 -11.58
N THR A 30 -10.40 -0.88 -11.92
CA THR A 30 -9.28 -0.75 -10.97
C THR A 30 -8.06 -0.21 -11.70
N ASP A 31 -7.24 0.57 -11.01
CA ASP A 31 -5.94 1.06 -11.47
C ASP A 31 -5.97 2.10 -12.59
N GLY A 32 -6.61 3.24 -12.28
CA GLY A 32 -6.10 4.49 -12.79
C GLY A 32 -4.90 4.95 -11.95
N ALA A 33 -3.81 4.17 -11.91
CA ALA A 33 -2.59 4.34 -11.11
C ALA A 33 -2.54 5.67 -10.34
N ASP A 34 -3.23 5.73 -9.21
CA ASP A 34 -3.00 6.78 -8.26
C ASP A 34 -1.64 6.44 -7.65
N PRO A 35 -0.58 7.23 -7.90
CA PRO A 35 0.73 6.94 -7.35
C PRO A 35 0.76 6.96 -5.82
N ASP A 36 -0.28 7.51 -5.17
CA ASP A 36 -0.44 7.54 -3.73
C ASP A 36 -1.21 6.31 -3.19
N ASP A 37 -1.89 5.52 -4.03
CA ASP A 37 -2.58 4.26 -3.69
C ASP A 37 -1.60 3.09 -3.87
N LEU A 38 -0.93 2.72 -2.79
CA LEU A 38 0.17 1.76 -2.81
C LEU A 38 -0.30 0.30 -2.81
N ASP A 39 -1.53 0.03 -2.41
CA ASP A 39 -2.05 -1.33 -2.24
C ASP A 39 -3.26 -1.66 -3.13
N GLY A 40 -3.79 -0.66 -3.85
CA GLY A 40 -4.82 -0.80 -4.86
C GLY A 40 -6.22 -0.94 -4.29
N ASP A 41 -6.46 -0.47 -3.07
CA ASP A 41 -7.75 -0.54 -2.39
C ASP A 41 -8.70 0.62 -2.78
N GLY A 42 -8.19 1.59 -3.54
CA GLY A 42 -8.90 2.77 -4.02
C GLY A 42 -8.71 4.01 -3.14
N ILE A 43 -7.80 3.98 -2.17
CA ILE A 43 -7.52 5.04 -1.21
C ILE A 43 -6.01 5.34 -1.23
N GLY A 44 -5.65 6.57 -1.64
CA GLY A 44 -4.26 7.01 -1.64
C GLY A 44 -3.93 7.83 -0.40
N LEU A 45 -3.93 9.16 -0.55
CA LEU A 45 -3.64 10.07 0.56
C LEU A 45 -4.67 9.91 1.69
N GLY A 46 -4.18 9.64 2.90
CA GLY A 46 -5.01 9.46 4.08
C GLY A 46 -5.45 8.03 4.33
N ASP A 47 -4.93 7.07 3.55
CA ASP A 47 -5.03 5.64 3.85
C ASP A 47 -4.40 5.34 5.22
N ASN A 48 -5.19 4.77 6.13
CA ASN A 48 -4.73 4.35 7.45
C ASN A 48 -4.01 2.99 7.44
N CYS A 49 -3.95 2.30 6.30
CA CYS A 49 -3.13 1.11 6.05
C CYS A 49 -2.44 1.12 4.66
N PRO A 50 -1.40 1.96 4.43
CA PRO A 50 -0.76 2.18 3.11
C PRO A 50 -0.15 0.98 2.37
N THR A 51 -0.27 -0.24 2.90
CA THR A 51 0.30 -1.45 2.31
C THR A 51 -0.63 -2.66 2.45
N VAL A 52 -1.80 -2.50 3.06
CA VAL A 52 -2.74 -3.59 3.36
C VAL A 52 -4.15 -3.11 2.99
N PRO A 53 -4.73 -3.65 1.89
CA PRO A 53 -6.00 -3.15 1.38
C PRO A 53 -7.11 -3.19 2.43
N ASN A 54 -7.67 -2.03 2.76
CA ASN A 54 -8.79 -1.88 3.67
C ASN A 54 -9.75 -0.76 3.19
N PRO A 55 -10.55 -1.02 2.13
CA PRO A 55 -11.43 -0.02 1.53
C PRO A 55 -12.49 0.57 2.48
N ASP A 56 -12.73 -0.06 3.63
CA ASP A 56 -13.64 0.41 4.66
C ASP A 56 -12.97 1.37 5.67
N GLN A 57 -11.64 1.47 5.66
CA GLN A 57 -10.80 2.32 6.52
C GLN A 57 -11.19 2.22 7.99
N LEU A 58 -11.56 1.01 8.45
CA LEU A 58 -11.95 0.80 9.82
C LEU A 58 -10.75 1.06 10.75
N ASP A 59 -10.98 1.84 11.80
CA ASP A 59 -10.04 2.15 12.88
C ASP A 59 -10.87 2.17 14.17
N SER A 60 -10.84 1.06 14.88
CA SER A 60 -11.75 0.76 15.99
C SER A 60 -11.38 1.49 17.29
N ASP A 61 -10.12 1.86 17.48
CA ASP A 61 -9.65 2.54 18.68
C ASP A 61 -9.26 4.02 18.46
N GLY A 62 -9.20 4.46 17.21
CA GLY A 62 -9.01 5.85 16.81
C GLY A 62 -7.57 6.33 16.92
N ASP A 63 -6.59 5.44 16.77
CA ASP A 63 -5.17 5.76 16.87
C ASP A 63 -4.54 6.22 15.53
N GLY A 64 -5.28 6.07 14.42
CA GLY A 64 -4.85 6.42 13.08
C GLY A 64 -4.16 5.30 12.29
N VAL A 65 -4.15 4.08 12.80
CA VAL A 65 -3.77 2.84 12.10
C VAL A 65 -5.05 2.04 11.85
N GLY A 66 -5.26 1.56 10.63
CA GLY A 66 -6.46 0.79 10.33
C GLY A 66 -6.42 -0.61 10.95
N ASP A 67 -7.58 -1.15 11.34
CA ASP A 67 -7.75 -2.49 11.94
C ASP A 67 -7.08 -3.61 11.11
N ALA A 68 -6.94 -3.40 9.79
CA ALA A 68 -6.32 -4.34 8.88
C ALA A 68 -4.79 -4.46 9.03
N CYS A 69 -4.14 -3.40 9.52
CA CYS A 69 -2.69 -3.31 9.70
C CYS A 69 -2.27 -2.94 11.12
N ASP A 70 -3.23 -2.84 12.05
CA ASP A 70 -3.01 -2.58 13.46
C ASP A 70 -2.70 -3.89 14.21
N ASN A 71 -1.59 -3.91 14.95
CA ASN A 71 -1.22 -5.04 15.80
C ASN A 71 -1.93 -5.06 17.16
N CYS A 72 -2.74 -4.02 17.44
CA CYS A 72 -3.62 -3.88 18.59
C CYS A 72 -4.95 -3.18 18.24
N PRO A 73 -5.85 -3.76 17.40
CA PRO A 73 -7.06 -3.11 16.85
C PRO A 73 -8.07 -2.49 17.83
N HIS A 74 -7.87 -2.67 19.13
CA HIS A 74 -8.77 -2.23 20.18
C HIS A 74 -8.03 -1.50 21.32
N VAL A 75 -6.74 -1.19 21.16
CA VAL A 75 -5.88 -0.55 22.16
C VAL A 75 -4.95 0.45 21.48
N ALA A 76 -5.35 1.73 21.51
CA ALA A 76 -4.69 2.79 20.78
C ALA A 76 -3.16 2.85 21.01
N ASN A 77 -2.41 2.67 19.93
CA ASN A 77 -0.96 2.67 19.86
C ASN A 77 -0.51 3.39 18.56
N PRO A 78 -0.74 4.72 18.48
CA PRO A 78 -0.76 5.53 17.25
C PRO A 78 0.60 5.58 16.55
N PRO A 79 0.72 5.67 15.22
CA PRO A 79 1.96 5.39 14.47
C PRO A 79 3.15 6.34 14.75
N VAL A 80 2.92 7.42 15.51
CA VAL A 80 3.92 8.40 15.94
C VAL A 80 4.02 8.46 17.46
N ALA A 81 5.24 8.43 17.99
CA ALA A 81 5.48 8.57 19.44
C ALA A 81 5.12 9.99 19.91
N THR A 82 3.85 10.20 20.31
CA THR A 82 3.32 11.53 20.58
C THR A 82 3.65 12.06 21.97
N LEU A 83 4.07 11.23 22.94
CA LEU A 83 4.20 11.66 24.34
C LEU A 83 5.30 10.94 25.11
N GLY A 84 6.59 11.14 24.79
CA GLY A 84 7.70 10.83 25.71
C GLY A 84 7.78 9.40 26.28
N TYR A 85 7.05 8.45 25.72
CA TYR A 85 7.14 7.03 25.99
C TYR A 85 8.18 6.46 25.02
N ASP A 86 9.25 5.88 25.55
CA ASP A 86 10.32 5.23 24.79
C ASP A 86 9.86 3.92 24.10
N HIS A 87 8.57 3.60 24.16
CA HIS A 87 7.98 2.55 23.34
C HIS A 87 7.45 3.17 22.02
N PRO A 88 8.13 2.97 20.87
CA PRO A 88 7.53 3.14 19.56
C PRO A 88 6.26 2.31 19.47
N VAL A 89 5.45 2.77 18.56
CA VAL A 89 4.04 2.53 18.44
C VAL A 89 3.84 1.65 17.21
N GLN A 90 2.84 0.77 17.24
CA GLN A 90 2.80 -0.45 16.41
C GLN A 90 4.07 -1.32 16.57
N ARG A 91 4.72 -1.29 17.76
CA ARG A 91 5.86 -2.14 18.09
C ARG A 91 5.35 -3.53 18.48
N ASP A 92 6.01 -4.54 17.95
CA ASP A 92 5.89 -5.94 18.33
C ASP A 92 7.33 -6.45 18.57
N HIS A 93 7.71 -6.66 19.83
CA HIS A 93 9.09 -6.94 20.21
C HIS A 93 9.51 -8.39 20.00
N ASP A 94 8.62 -9.36 20.18
CA ASP A 94 8.93 -10.78 19.99
C ASP A 94 8.43 -11.36 18.66
N GLY A 95 7.65 -10.60 17.91
CA GLY A 95 7.24 -10.91 16.55
C GLY A 95 6.10 -11.93 16.48
N ASP A 96 5.27 -12.03 17.52
CA ASP A 96 4.15 -12.97 17.55
C ASP A 96 2.86 -12.45 16.88
N GLY A 97 2.90 -11.20 16.40
CA GLY A 97 1.81 -10.54 15.71
C GLY A 97 0.89 -9.72 16.61
N ARG A 98 1.14 -9.70 17.92
CA ARG A 98 0.47 -8.84 18.89
C ARG A 98 1.40 -7.69 19.26
N GLY A 99 0.86 -6.47 19.27
CA GLY A 99 1.67 -5.31 19.68
C GLY A 99 1.94 -5.28 21.17
N ASP A 100 3.09 -4.72 21.56
CA ASP A 100 3.50 -4.53 22.95
C ASP A 100 2.45 -3.77 23.81
N ALA A 101 1.57 -2.99 23.17
CA ALA A 101 0.50 -2.26 23.83
C ALA A 101 -0.66 -3.16 24.31
N CYS A 102 -0.87 -4.29 23.63
CA CYS A 102 -1.92 -5.26 23.91
C CYS A 102 -1.38 -6.67 24.18
N ASP A 103 -0.07 -6.83 24.27
CA ASP A 103 0.63 -8.05 24.67
C ASP A 103 0.93 -8.05 26.19
N LEU A 104 0.46 -9.10 26.88
CA LEU A 104 0.77 -9.30 28.29
C LEU A 104 2.22 -9.77 28.51
N CYS A 105 2.84 -10.36 27.49
CA CYS A 105 4.16 -10.95 27.54
C CYS A 105 5.07 -10.46 26.38
N PRO A 106 5.41 -9.15 26.25
CA PRO A 106 6.12 -8.54 25.09
C PRO A 106 7.53 -9.04 24.78
N HIS A 107 7.99 -10.10 25.43
CA HIS A 107 9.32 -10.68 25.24
C HIS A 107 9.24 -12.21 25.05
N LEU A 108 8.05 -12.77 24.89
CA LEU A 108 7.79 -14.20 24.78
C LEU A 108 6.80 -14.41 23.63
N PRO A 109 7.22 -15.06 22.51
CA PRO A 109 6.42 -15.17 21.30
C PRO A 109 5.27 -16.18 21.46
N SER A 110 4.31 -15.83 22.30
CA SER A 110 3.17 -16.63 22.71
C SER A 110 1.93 -15.93 22.20
N PRO A 111 1.44 -16.29 20.99
CA PRO A 111 0.29 -15.63 20.33
C PRO A 111 -1.04 -15.76 21.09
N SER A 112 -1.00 -16.43 22.24
CA SER A 112 -2.07 -16.54 23.21
C SER A 112 -1.51 -16.00 24.52
N ASP A 113 -2.14 -14.95 25.07
CA ASP A 113 -1.87 -14.37 26.40
C ASP A 113 -2.14 -15.36 27.57
N VAL A 114 -1.93 -16.66 27.34
CA VAL A 114 -2.16 -17.73 28.29
C VAL A 114 -0.89 -17.93 29.11
N ASP A 115 -0.95 -17.44 30.34
CA ASP A 115 -0.09 -17.89 31.44
C ASP A 115 -0.32 -19.40 31.64
N THR A 116 0.47 -20.24 30.95
CA THR A 116 0.45 -21.70 31.11
C THR A 116 1.81 -22.24 31.49
#